data_AF-A0A654ZHV1-F1
#
_entry.id   AF-A0A654ZHV1-F1
#
_cell.length_a   1.000
_cell.length_b   1.000
_cell.length_c   1.000
_cell.angle_alpha   90.00
_cell.angle_beta   90.00
_cell.angle_gamma   90.00
#
_symmetry.space_group_name_H-M   'P 1'
#
loop_
_entity.id
_entity.type
_entity.pdbx_description
1 polymer ?
#
loop_
_entity_poly.entity_id
_entity_poly.type
_entity_poly.pdbx_seq_one_letter_code
_entity_poly.pdbx_strand_id
1 'polypeptide(L)' 'MASLPPEFRAAVVLCDIEGLSYEEIGATLGVKLGTVRSRIHRGRQALRDYLAAHPEHGECAVHVNPVR' A
#
# COMPACT_ATOMS: atom_id res chain seq x y z
N MET A 1 5.68 -6.76 -7.76
CA MET A 1 5.13 -5.40 -7.99
C MET A 1 4.50 -5.16 -9.36
N ALA A 2 4.95 -5.83 -10.45
CA ALA A 2 4.36 -5.65 -11.79
C ALA A 2 2.88 -6.08 -11.93
N SER A 3 2.36 -6.88 -10.99
CA SER A 3 0.96 -7.38 -11.01
C SER A 3 -0.07 -6.36 -10.49
N LEU A 4 0.33 -5.36 -9.70
CA LEU A 4 -0.63 -4.41 -9.15
C LEU A 4 -0.98 -3.32 -10.19
N PRO A 5 -2.26 -3.16 -10.57
CA PRO A 5 -2.70 -2.09 -11.45
C PRO A 5 -2.17 -0.72 -10.98
N PRO A 6 -1.69 0.14 -11.91
CA PRO A 6 -1.08 1.41 -11.56
C PRO A 6 -1.96 2.27 -10.64
N GLU A 7 -3.27 2.24 -10.83
CA GLU A 7 -4.23 3.02 -10.05
C GLU A 7 -4.35 2.55 -8.59
N PHE A 8 -4.17 1.26 -8.31
CA PHE A 8 -4.16 0.75 -6.94
C PHE A 8 -2.83 1.06 -6.28
N ARG A 9 -1.73 0.96 -7.03
CA ARG A 9 -0.40 1.32 -6.56
C ARG A 9 -0.32 2.79 -6.16
N ALA A 10 -0.79 3.69 -7.03
CA ALA A 10 -0.80 5.12 -6.76
C ALA A 10 -1.59 5.44 -5.48
N ALA A 11 -2.79 4.86 -5.34
CA ALA A 11 -3.61 5.08 -4.14
C ALA A 11 -2.94 4.57 -2.86
N VAL A 12 -2.28 3.42 -2.90
CA VAL A 12 -1.53 2.87 -1.75
C VAL A 12 -0.31 3.73 -1.42
N VAL A 13 0.48 4.13 -2.40
CA VAL A 13 1.68 4.97 -2.18
C VAL A 13 1.28 6.31 -1.55
N LEU A 14 0.29 6.99 -2.12
CA LEU A 14 -0.16 8.28 -1.59
C LEU A 14 -0.71 8.18 -0.15
N CYS A 15 -1.36 7.06 0.19
CA CYS A 15 -1.90 6.84 1.53
C CYS A 15 -0.83 6.39 2.54
N ASP A 16 -0.08 5.33 2.21
CA ASP A 16 0.75 4.60 3.16
C ASP A 16 2.19 5.13 3.22
N ILE A 17 2.65 5.80 2.16
CA ILE A 17 4.02 6.36 2.06
C ILE A 17 3.98 7.88 2.22
N GLU A 18 3.13 8.56 1.43
CA GLU A 18 3.03 10.03 1.49
C GLU A 18 2.12 10.54 2.63
N GLY A 19 1.31 9.66 3.24
CA GLY A 19 0.47 10.01 4.38
C GLY A 19 -0.71 10.93 4.05
N LEU A 20 -1.12 11.05 2.78
CA LEU A 20 -2.24 11.89 2.38
C LEU A 20 -3.58 11.34 2.90
N SER A 21 -4.50 12.26 3.22
CA SER A 21 -5.88 11.91 3.52
C SER A 21 -6.61 11.38 2.28
N TYR A 22 -7.70 10.64 2.49
CA TYR A 22 -8.46 10.07 1.36
C TYR A 22 -9.09 11.15 0.46
N GLU A 23 -9.38 12.32 1.03
CA GLU A 23 -9.93 13.47 0.30
C GLU A 23 -8.86 14.10 -0.60
N GLU A 24 -7.65 14.30 -0.08
CA GLU A 24 -6.48 14.77 -0.86
C GLU A 24 -6.14 13.78 -1.97
N ILE A 25 -6.11 12.47 -1.68
CA ILE A 25 -5.88 11.44 -2.69
C ILE A 25 -6.95 11.48 -3.79
N GLY A 26 -8.21 11.71 -3.42
CA GLY A 26 -9.31 11.85 -4.37
C GLY A 26 -9.12 13.05 -5.30
N ALA A 27 -8.72 14.19 -4.74
CA ALA A 27 -8.39 15.39 -5.49
C ALA A 27 -7.17 15.20 -6.41
N THR A 28 -6.09 14.60 -5.90
CA THR A 28 -4.84 14.34 -6.65
C THR A 28 -5.08 13.38 -7.83
N LEU A 29 -5.87 12.32 -7.63
CA LEU A 29 -6.12 11.30 -8.65
C LEU A 29 -7.36 11.60 -9.53
N GLY A 30 -8.11 12.65 -9.23
CA GLY A 30 -9.34 13.00 -9.95
C GLY A 30 -10.46 11.96 -9.81
N VAL A 31 -10.57 11.30 -8.65
CA VAL A 31 -11.56 10.24 -8.41
C VAL A 31 -12.37 10.46 -7.13
N LYS A 32 -13.56 9.85 -7.06
CA LYS A 32 -14.44 9.92 -5.88
C LYS A 32 -13.81 9.24 -4.66
N LEU A 33 -14.16 9.70 -3.47
CA LEU A 33 -13.72 9.13 -2.19
C LEU A 33 -13.99 7.61 -2.07
N GLY A 34 -15.14 7.15 -2.54
CA GLY A 34 -15.46 5.71 -2.59
C GLY A 34 -14.53 4.90 -3.51
N THR A 35 -14.05 5.53 -4.60
CA THR A 35 -13.04 4.94 -5.48
C THR A 35 -11.68 4.89 -4.79
N VAL A 36 -11.28 5.94 -4.07
CA VAL A 36 -10.04 5.93 -3.28
C VAL A 36 -10.03 4.78 -2.28
N ARG A 37 -11.08 4.65 -1.47
CA ARG A 37 -11.20 3.57 -0.47
C ARG A 37 -11.11 2.19 -1.10
N SER A 38 -11.80 1.95 -2.23
CA SER A 38 -11.76 0.66 -2.91
C SER A 38 -10.41 0.35 -3.56
N ARG A 39 -9.73 1.36 -4.13
CA ARG A 39 -8.37 1.22 -4.69
C ARG A 39 -7.34 0.89 -3.61
N ILE A 40 -7.35 1.61 -2.48
CA ILE A 40 -6.45 1.34 -1.35
C ILE A 40 -6.69 -0.08 -0.81
N HIS A 41 -7.94 -0.46 -0.60
CA HIS A 41 -8.28 -1.79 -0.08
C HIS A 41 -7.76 -2.91 -1.00
N ARG A 42 -8.06 -2.84 -2.29
CA ARG A 42 -7.59 -3.82 -3.28
C ARG A 42 -6.06 -3.81 -3.41
N GLY A 43 -5.45 -2.64 -3.38
CA GLY A 43 -3.99 -2.48 -3.42
C GLY A 43 -3.30 -3.15 -2.24
N ARG A 44 -3.76 -2.89 -1.01
CA ARG A 44 -3.22 -3.54 0.19
C ARG A 44 -3.48 -5.04 0.19
N GLN A 45 -4.62 -5.50 -0.31
CA GLN A 45 -4.89 -6.94 -0.42
C GLN A 45 -3.90 -7.62 -1.36
N ALA A 46 -3.74 -7.11 -2.58
CA ALA A 46 -2.78 -7.65 -3.52
C ALA A 46 -1.32 -7.58 -3.01
N LEU A 47 -0.97 -6.56 -2.23
CA LEU A 47 0.35 -6.50 -1.58
C LEU A 47 0.51 -7.61 -0.52
N ARG A 48 -0.50 -7.83 0.33
CA ARG A 48 -0.49 -8.93 1.30
C ARG A 48 -0.39 -10.29 0.60
N ASP A 49 -1.18 -10.51 -0.43
CA ASP A 49 -1.17 -11.76 -1.20
C ASP A 49 0.19 -12.01 -1.84
N TYR A 50 0.82 -10.95 -2.38
CA TYR A 50 2.16 -11.02 -2.95
C TYR A 50 3.23 -11.38 -1.89
N LEU A 51 3.20 -10.72 -0.74
CA LEU A 51 4.14 -11.00 0.36
C LEU A 51 3.93 -12.39 0.95
N ALA A 52 2.68 -12.84 1.09
CA ALA A 52 2.37 -14.19 1.55
C ALA A 52 2.86 -15.28 0.58
N ALA A 53 2.85 -14.99 -0.73
CA ALA A 53 3.37 -15.88 -1.75
C ALA A 53 4.91 -15.87 -1.88
N HIS A 54 5.61 -14.90 -1.29
CA HIS A 54 7.07 -14.75 -1.36
C HIS A 54 7.67 -14.44 0.04
N PRO A 55 7.60 -15.39 0.98
CA PRO A 55 8.03 -15.19 2.37
C PRO A 55 9.53 -14.87 2.51
N GLU A 56 10.37 -15.27 1.56
CA GLU A 56 11.82 -15.04 1.56
C GLU A 56 12.25 -13.55 1.47
N HIS A 57 11.33 -12.63 1.18
CA HIS A 57 11.61 -11.19 1.16
C HIS A 57 11.39 -10.49 2.51
N GLY A 58 10.98 -11.23 3.56
CA GLY A 58 10.75 -10.70 4.90
C GLY A 58 11.98 -10.68 5.82
N GLU A 59 13.07 -11.34 5.45
CA GLU A 59 14.27 -11.48 6.29
C GLU A 59 15.36 -10.48 5.90
N CYS A 60 15.05 -9.19 6.00
CA CYS A 60 16.10 -8.23 6.37
C CYS A 60 16.07 -8.16 7.89
N ALA A 61 16.94 -8.96 8.52
CA ALA A 61 17.09 -9.09 9.96
C ALA A 61 16.97 -7.72 10.66
N VAL A 62 15.81 -7.47 11.26
CA VAL A 62 15.72 -6.48 12.32
C VAL A 62 16.56 -7.03 13.45
N HIS A 63 17.74 -6.45 13.62
CA HIS A 63 18.45 -6.44 14.88
C HIS A 63 17.49 -5.76 15.88
N VAL A 64 16.55 -6.53 16.43
CA VAL A 64 15.80 -6.16 17.61
C VAL A 64 16.84 -6.08 18.71
N ASN A 65 17.40 -4.90 18.90
CA ASN A 65 18.18 -4.61 20.09
C ASN A 65 17.20 -4.79 21.27
N PRO A 66 17.39 -5.79 22.15
CA PRO A 66 16.53 -5.92 23.31
C PRO A 66 16.81 -4.70 24.19
N VAL A 67 15.87 -3.77 24.23
CA VAL A 67 15.86 -2.76 25.27
C VAL A 67 15.43 -3.47 26.55
N ARG A 68 16.46 -3.80 27.34
CA ARG A 68 16.47 -4.30 28.74
C ARG A 68 16.24 -5.78 28.95
#